data_AF-A0A848I637-F1
#
_entry.id   AF-A0A848I637-F1
#
_cell.length_a   1.000
_cell.length_b   1.000
_cell.length_c   1.000
_cell.angle_alpha   90.00
_cell.angle_beta   90.00
_cell.angle_gamma   90.00
#
_symmetry.space_group_name_H-M   'P 1'
#
loop_
_entity.id
_entity.type
_entity.pdbx_description
1 polymer ?
#
loop_
_entity_poly.entity_id
_entity_poly.type
_entity_poly.pdbx_seq_one_letter_code
_entity_poly.pdbx_strand_id
1 'polypeptide(L)'
;MTRTRERVVAMRPVTNAIARQTECERQARNFAFTQAKVARGGGTRLDQAILIGRTDHGYDWNEAVEFANGWYALCPAAHKAYYREVGIMRRKSAMHENYAVF
;
A
#
# COMPACT_ATOMS: atom_id res chain seq x y z
N MET A 1 -38.12 -12.37 25.73
CA MET A 1 -37.21 -12.06 24.60
C MET A 1 -36.03 -11.13 24.95
N THR A 2 -35.93 -10.62 26.18
CA THR A 2 -34.92 -9.63 26.62
C THR A 2 -33.50 -10.21 26.77
N ARG A 3 -33.37 -11.46 27.26
CA ARG A 3 -32.09 -12.14 27.52
C ARG A 3 -31.19 -12.31 26.29
N THR A 4 -31.76 -12.46 25.10
CA THR A 4 -31.00 -12.59 23.85
C THR A 4 -30.42 -11.25 23.40
N ARG A 5 -31.18 -10.15 23.55
CA ARG A 5 -30.70 -8.79 23.24
C ARG A 5 -29.57 -8.36 24.17
N GLU A 6 -29.70 -8.63 25.47
CA GLU A 6 -28.65 -8.33 26.46
C GLU A 6 -27.35 -9.09 26.16
N ARG A 7 -27.44 -10.38 25.79
CA ARG A 7 -26.28 -11.16 25.35
C ARG A 7 -25.62 -10.58 24.10
N VAL A 8 -26.39 -10.15 23.11
CA VAL A 8 -25.86 -9.53 21.89
C VAL A 8 -25.11 -8.23 22.22
N VAL A 9 -25.66 -7.40 23.12
CA VAL A 9 -24.99 -6.17 23.57
C VAL A 9 -23.70 -6.49 24.33
N ALA A 10 -23.72 -7.48 25.22
CA ALA A 10 -22.55 -7.90 25.98
C ALA A 10 -21.43 -8.50 25.10
N MET A 11 -21.80 -9.20 24.02
CA MET A 11 -20.85 -9.77 23.07
C MET A 11 -20.32 -8.77 22.03
N ARG A 12 -21.01 -7.63 21.84
CA ARG A 12 -20.65 -6.61 20.82
C ARG A 12 -19.18 -6.16 20.89
N PRO A 13 -18.56 -5.92 22.06
CA PRO A 13 -17.15 -5.56 22.13
C PRO A 13 -16.22 -6.64 21.58
N VAL A 14 -16.53 -7.92 21.85
CA VAL A 14 -15.75 -9.07 21.37
C VAL A 14 -15.87 -9.19 19.85
N THR A 15 -17.09 -9.11 19.32
CA THR A 15 -17.31 -9.15 17.86
C THR A 15 -16.60 -8.00 17.16
N ASN A 16 -16.63 -6.79 17.73
CA ASN A 16 -15.93 -5.64 17.17
C ASN A 16 -14.41 -5.82 17.19
N ALA A 17 -13.85 -6.41 18.26
CA ALA A 17 -12.42 -6.70 18.34
C ALA A 17 -11.99 -7.72 17.26
N ILE A 18 -12.78 -8.78 17.07
CA ILE A 18 -12.54 -9.77 16.01
C ILE A 18 -12.61 -9.12 14.62
N ALA A 19 -13.61 -8.27 14.38
CA ALA A 19 -13.76 -7.56 13.12
C ALA A 19 -12.56 -6.64 12.82
N ARG A 20 -12.10 -5.89 13.84
CA ARG A 20 -10.91 -5.04 13.72
C ARG A 20 -9.66 -5.85 13.41
N GLN A 21 -9.44 -6.95 14.13
CA GLN A 21 -8.28 -7.82 13.91
C GLN A 21 -8.28 -8.42 12.50
N THR A 22 -9.45 -8.93 12.08
CA THR A 22 -9.64 -9.48 10.72
C THR A 22 -9.30 -8.44 9.66
N GLU A 23 -9.74 -7.19 9.87
CA GLU A 23 -9.46 -6.11 8.94
C GLU A 23 -7.97 -5.75 8.92
N CYS A 24 -7.30 -5.65 10.08
CA CYS A 24 -5.86 -5.44 10.15
C CYS A 24 -5.09 -6.54 9.39
N GLU A 25 -5.48 -7.81 9.54
CA GLU A 25 -4.86 -8.93 8.83
C GLU A 25 -5.10 -8.88 7.32
N ARG A 26 -6.31 -8.47 6.89
CA ARG A 26 -6.62 -8.28 5.48
C ARG A 26 -5.74 -7.19 4.88
N GLN A 27 -5.63 -6.04 5.53
CA GLN A 27 -4.80 -4.93 5.07
C GLN A 27 -3.32 -5.32 5.01
N ALA A 28 -2.81 -5.99 6.05
CA ALA A 28 -1.43 -6.47 6.10
C ALA A 28 -1.12 -7.45 4.94
N ARG A 29 -2.02 -8.41 4.67
CA ARG A 29 -1.88 -9.34 3.55
C ARG A 29 -1.91 -8.65 2.20
N ASN A 30 -2.82 -7.69 2.01
CA ASN A 30 -2.90 -6.94 0.76
C ASN A 30 -1.60 -6.18 0.48
N PHE A 31 -1.07 -5.47 1.47
CA PHE A 31 0.19 -4.77 1.29
C PHE A 31 1.36 -5.73 1.05
N ALA A 32 1.44 -6.84 1.77
CA ALA A 32 2.49 -7.85 1.56
C ALA A 32 2.42 -8.43 0.14
N PHE A 33 1.21 -8.72 -0.35
CA PHE A 33 0.98 -9.20 -1.71
C PHE A 33 1.42 -8.17 -2.76
N THR A 34 0.99 -6.92 -2.63
CA THR A 34 1.36 -5.84 -3.55
C THR A 34 2.86 -5.56 -3.53
N GLN A 35 3.49 -5.56 -2.35
CA GLN A 35 4.94 -5.42 -2.22
C GLN A 35 5.68 -6.57 -2.92
N ALA A 36 5.25 -7.81 -2.71
CA ALA A 36 5.85 -8.98 -3.38
C ALA A 36 5.66 -8.91 -4.91
N LYS A 37 4.50 -8.48 -5.38
CA LYS A 37 4.21 -8.28 -6.81
C LYS A 37 5.14 -7.23 -7.43
N VAL A 38 5.33 -6.09 -6.77
CA VAL A 38 6.24 -5.03 -7.21
C VAL A 38 7.70 -5.51 -7.19
N ALA A 39 8.14 -6.20 -6.13
CA ALA A 39 9.50 -6.70 -6.00
C ALA A 39 9.87 -7.72 -7.10
N ARG A 40 8.89 -8.52 -7.55
CA ARG A 40 9.05 -9.47 -8.67
C ARG A 40 9.02 -8.80 -10.06
N GLY A 41 8.89 -7.48 -10.14
CA GLY A 41 8.83 -6.73 -11.40
C GLY A 41 7.46 -6.75 -12.10
N GLY A 42 6.45 -7.38 -11.50
CA GLY A 42 5.08 -7.44 -12.04
C GLY A 42 4.15 -6.33 -11.54
N GLY A 43 4.68 -5.39 -10.76
CA GLY A 43 3.92 -4.29 -10.17
C GLY A 43 3.56 -3.21 -11.18
N THR A 44 2.28 -2.85 -11.22
CA THR A 44 1.78 -1.69 -11.97
C THR A 44 2.19 -0.38 -11.28
N ARG A 45 1.99 0.74 -11.97
CA ARG A 45 2.18 2.06 -11.35
C ARG A 45 1.16 2.35 -10.25
N LEU A 46 -0.05 1.79 -10.34
CA LEU A 46 -1.04 1.84 -9.27
C LEU A 46 -0.55 1.08 -8.03
N ASP A 47 0.03 -0.12 -8.22
CA ASP A 47 0.61 -0.90 -7.12
C ASP A 47 1.72 -0.13 -6.39
N GLN A 48 2.54 0.64 -7.13
CA GLN A 48 3.59 1.47 -6.55
C GLN A 48 3.02 2.68 -5.79
N ALA A 49 2.00 3.35 -6.35
CA ALA A 49 1.30 4.45 -5.68
C ALA A 49 0.63 4.02 -4.37
N ILE A 50 0.05 2.82 -4.32
CA ILE A 50 -0.51 2.24 -3.09
C ILE A 50 0.57 2.08 -2.01
N LEU A 51 1.76 1.59 -2.39
CA LEU A 51 2.87 1.43 -1.44
C LEU A 51 3.41 2.78 -0.96
N ILE A 52 3.47 3.79 -1.83
CA ILE A 52 3.83 5.17 -1.46
C ILE A 52 2.81 5.74 -0.48
N GLY A 53 1.51 5.58 -0.73
CA GLY A 53 0.45 6.01 0.18
C GLY A 53 0.63 5.43 1.59
N ARG A 54 1.00 4.16 1.69
CA ARG A 54 1.32 3.55 2.98
C ARG A 54 2.60 4.11 3.60
N THR A 55 3.69 4.18 2.85
CA THR A 55 5.02 4.52 3.39
C THR A 55 5.14 5.99 3.76
N ASP A 56 4.62 6.90 2.93
CA ASP A 56 4.83 8.33 3.08
C ASP A 56 3.72 9.00 3.90
N HIS A 57 2.50 8.42 3.89
CA HIS A 57 1.34 9.00 4.55
C HIS A 57 0.76 8.13 5.67
N GLY A 58 1.23 6.90 5.83
CA GLY A 58 0.72 5.98 6.86
C GLY A 58 -0.71 5.49 6.61
N TYR A 59 -1.20 5.64 5.37
CA TYR A 59 -2.57 5.30 5.02
C TYR A 59 -2.89 3.82 5.20
N ASP A 60 -4.12 3.56 5.62
CA ASP A 60 -4.67 2.21 5.59
C ASP A 60 -4.86 1.73 4.14
N TRP A 61 -5.21 0.45 3.97
CA TRP A 61 -5.33 -0.10 2.62
C TRP A 61 -6.30 0.68 1.72
N ASN A 62 -7.44 1.10 2.25
CA ASN A 62 -8.48 1.75 1.45
C ASN A 62 -8.07 3.18 1.11
N GLU A 63 -7.54 3.93 2.08
CA GLU A 63 -7.01 5.28 1.88
C GLU A 63 -5.85 5.28 0.86
N ALA A 64 -4.95 4.30 0.95
CA ALA A 64 -3.84 4.16 0.00
C ALA A 64 -4.34 3.85 -1.42
N VAL A 65 -5.43 3.09 -1.57
CA VAL A 65 -6.07 2.82 -2.86
C VAL A 65 -6.73 4.07 -3.42
N GLU A 66 -7.45 4.85 -2.60
CA GLU A 66 -8.06 6.11 -3.02
C GLU A 66 -7.00 7.14 -3.43
N PHE A 67 -5.93 7.27 -2.65
CA PHE A 67 -4.76 8.06 -3.02
C PHE A 67 -4.19 7.64 -4.37
N ALA A 68 -3.97 6.34 -4.57
CA ALA A 68 -3.41 5.82 -5.81
C ALA A 68 -4.35 6.06 -7.01
N ASN A 69 -5.66 5.91 -6.82
CA ASN A 69 -6.66 6.19 -7.85
C ASN A 69 -6.70 7.69 -8.19
N GLY A 70 -6.66 8.56 -7.19
CA GLY A 70 -6.59 10.01 -7.39
C GLY A 70 -5.33 10.42 -8.14
N TRP A 71 -4.18 9.83 -7.78
CA TRP A 71 -2.91 10.07 -8.47
C TRP A 71 -2.96 9.61 -9.93
N TYR A 72 -3.58 8.45 -10.20
CA TYR A 72 -3.77 7.95 -11.56
C TYR A 72 -4.74 8.80 -12.38
N ALA A 73 -5.82 9.30 -11.76
CA ALA A 73 -6.81 10.16 -12.39
C ALA A 73 -6.26 11.55 -12.76
N LEU A 74 -5.36 12.09 -11.94
CA LEU A 74 -4.76 13.41 -12.15
C LEU A 74 -3.71 13.44 -13.27
N CYS A 75 -3.14 12.29 -13.66
CA CYS A 75 -2.25 12.30 -14.82
C CYS A 75 -1.98 10.92 -15.47
N PRO A 76 -2.58 10.65 -16.64
CA PRO A 76 -2.06 9.64 -17.54
C PRO A 76 -0.65 9.97 -18.07
N ALA A 77 -0.29 11.27 -18.13
CA ALA A 77 0.92 11.79 -18.80
C ALA A 77 2.12 12.15 -17.89
N ALA A 78 1.92 12.67 -16.66
CA ALA A 78 3.02 12.95 -15.70
C ALA A 78 3.79 11.68 -15.29
N HIS A 79 3.16 10.54 -15.55
CA HIS A 79 3.70 9.20 -15.59
C HIS A 79 5.02 9.00 -16.35
N LYS A 80 5.25 9.74 -17.44
CA LYS A 80 6.50 9.69 -18.21
C LYS A 80 7.59 10.57 -17.59
N ALA A 81 7.21 11.64 -16.90
CA ALA A 81 8.12 12.65 -16.35
C ALA A 81 8.77 12.21 -15.03
N TYR A 82 7.98 11.69 -14.08
CA TYR A 82 8.50 11.26 -12.77
C TYR A 82 9.55 10.12 -12.89
N TYR A 83 9.31 9.12 -13.75
CA TYR A 83 10.30 8.05 -13.99
C TYR A 83 11.47 8.45 -14.89
N ARG A 84 11.39 9.58 -15.60
CA ARG A 84 12.57 10.13 -16.28
C ARG A 84 13.58 10.61 -15.25
N GLU A 85 13.13 11.24 -14.17
CA GLU A 85 14.01 11.79 -13.13
C GLU A 85 14.48 10.71 -12.13
N VAL A 86 13.56 9.87 -11.63
CA VAL A 86 13.91 8.82 -10.65
C VAL A 86 14.65 7.62 -11.29
N GLY A 87 14.32 7.29 -12.54
CA GLY A 87 15.02 6.25 -13.31
C GLY A 87 16.46 6.63 -13.71
N ILE A 88 16.76 7.93 -13.81
CA ILE A 88 18.13 8.44 -13.96
C ILE A 88 18.89 8.34 -12.63
N MET A 89 18.24 8.63 -11.49
CA MET A 89 18.89 8.54 -10.18
C MET A 89 19.28 7.10 -9.79
N ARG A 90 18.41 6.10 -10.01
CA ARG A 90 18.73 4.70 -9.69
C ARG A 90 19.83 4.11 -10.58
N ARG A 91 19.92 4.56 -11.85
CA ARG A 91 20.99 4.18 -12.78
C ARG A 91 22.33 4.84 -12.44
N LYS A 92 22.32 6.09 -11.96
CA LYS A 92 23.53 6.77 -11.45
C LYS A 92 24.04 6.11 -10.16
N SER A 93 23.16 5.73 -9.24
CA SER A 93 23.57 5.04 -8.00
C SER A 93 24.22 3.67 -8.27
N ALA A 94 23.64 2.88 -9.17
CA ALA A 94 24.20 1.58 -9.58
C ALA A 94 25.50 1.70 -10.41
N MET A 95 25.76 2.87 -11.01
CA MET A 95 26.99 3.13 -11.74
C MET A 95 28.12 3.58 -10.81
N HIS A 96 27.82 4.32 -9.73
CA HIS A 96 28.83 4.72 -8.73
C HIS A 96 29.30 3.56 -7.82
N GLU A 97 28.50 2.51 -7.63
CA GLU A 97 28.93 1.31 -6.88
C GLU A 97 29.89 0.40 -7.68
N ASN A 98 29.98 0.55 -9.00
CA ASN A 98 30.87 -0.26 -9.85
C ASN A 98 32.25 0.39 -10.12
N TYR A 99 32.52 1.58 -9.61
CA TYR A 99 33.82 2.27 -9.75
C TYR A 99 34.55 2.45 -8.41
N ALA A 100 34.24 1.63 -7.41
CA ALA A 100 34.94 1.60 -6.11
C ALA A 100 35.66 0.27 -5.83
N VAL A 101 36.07 -0.44 -6.89
CA VAL A 101 37.02 -1.55 -6.82
C VAL A 101 38.01 -1.41 -7.98
N PHE A 102 39.02 -0.58 -7.78
CA PHE A 102 40.37 -0.72 -8.34
C PHE A 102 41.34 0.02 -7.44
#